data_AF-A0A6N3E8V0-F1
#
_entry.id   AF-A0A6N3E8V0-F1
#
_cell.length_a   1.000
_cell.length_b   1.000
_cell.length_c   1.000
_cell.angle_alpha   90.00
_cell.angle_beta   90.00
_cell.angle_gamma   90.00
#
_symmetry.space_group_name_H-M   'P 1'
#
loop_
_entity.id
_entity.type
_entity.pdbx_description
1 polymer ?
#
loop_
_entity_poly.entity_id
_entity_poly.type
_entity_poly.pdbx_seq_one_letter_code
_entity_poly.pdbx_strand_id
1 'polypeptide(L)'
;MQYQSECLSALKSVVNIHKPFEKTFMDTMKLFMAILDRINFLQLGRYGCFSEQTYRNLFENETFNWFAFNASIISKHLTGKRKAIAIAPSYIPKSGHKTPWIGYFWSGCAGDYKRGLEILGIGVIDIDNHECMTLGSIQTSDCKTLDNMGKNLVDWYSSYLISKKDKLQSISRTVVADAFFHNAYV
;
A
#
# COMPACT_ATOMS: atom_id res chain seq x y z
N MET A 1 -24.77 1.73 2.10
CA MET A 1 -23.73 0.70 1.87
C MET A 1 -22.65 0.84 2.93
N GLN A 2 -22.38 -0.24 3.68
CA GLN A 2 -21.43 -0.30 4.79
C GLN A 2 -20.05 0.30 4.44
N TYR A 3 -19.47 -0.10 3.30
CA TYR A 3 -18.19 0.41 2.80
C TYR A 3 -18.07 1.94 2.76
N GLN A 4 -19.10 2.64 2.27
CA GLN A 4 -19.05 4.09 2.16
C GLN A 4 -18.95 4.76 3.53
N SER A 5 -19.65 4.22 4.53
CA SER A 5 -19.60 4.73 5.90
C SER A 5 -18.23 4.50 6.55
N GLU A 6 -17.60 3.37 6.24
CA GLU A 6 -16.27 3.03 6.73
C GLU A 6 -15.20 3.94 6.13
N CYS A 7 -15.20 4.10 4.80
CA CYS A 7 -14.29 5.03 4.12
C CYS A 7 -14.46 6.47 4.62
N LEU A 8 -15.70 6.97 4.72
CA LEU A 8 -15.95 8.32 5.24
C LEU A 8 -15.42 8.48 6.67
N SER A 9 -15.62 7.48 7.51
CA SER A 9 -15.10 7.55 8.87
C SER A 9 -13.58 7.46 8.93
N ALA A 10 -12.93 6.71 8.03
CA ALA A 10 -11.48 6.63 7.94
C ALA A 10 -10.87 7.92 7.35
N LEU A 11 -11.57 8.61 6.44
CA LEU A 11 -11.14 9.94 5.98
C LEU A 11 -11.09 10.94 7.16
N LYS A 12 -12.01 10.86 8.13
CA LYS A 12 -11.96 11.74 9.32
C LYS A 12 -10.70 11.57 10.18
N SER A 13 -10.03 10.42 10.12
CA SER A 13 -8.76 10.21 10.84
C SER A 13 -7.53 10.73 10.09
N VAL A 14 -7.70 11.25 8.88
CA VAL A 14 -6.62 11.87 8.10
C VAL A 14 -6.77 13.39 8.18
N VAL A 15 -5.67 14.07 8.49
CA VAL A 15 -5.64 15.54 8.60
C VAL A 15 -5.72 16.21 7.23
N ASN A 16 -6.25 17.44 7.18
CA ASN A 16 -6.23 18.32 6.01
C ASN A 16 -6.98 17.81 4.76
N ILE A 17 -8.07 17.05 4.93
CA ILE A 17 -8.93 16.69 3.80
C ILE A 17 -9.96 17.78 3.53
N HIS A 18 -9.85 18.40 2.36
CA HIS A 18 -10.85 19.34 1.87
C HIS A 18 -12.05 18.62 1.23
N LYS A 19 -13.21 19.28 1.22
CA LYS A 19 -14.45 18.68 0.72
C LYS A 19 -14.39 18.18 -0.74
N PRO A 20 -13.70 18.87 -1.68
CA PRO A 20 -13.52 18.35 -3.04
C PRO A 20 -12.75 17.03 -3.07
N PHE A 21 -11.66 16.92 -2.29
CA PHE A 21 -10.88 15.68 -2.19
C PHE A 21 -11.76 14.54 -1.68
N GLU A 22 -12.50 14.76 -0.59
CA GLU A 22 -13.42 13.76 -0.02
C GLU A 22 -14.41 13.25 -1.07
N LYS A 23 -15.05 14.15 -1.82
CA LYS A 23 -16.02 13.78 -2.86
C LYS A 23 -15.38 12.95 -3.98
N THR A 24 -14.25 13.39 -4.52
CA THR A 24 -13.54 12.67 -5.59
C THR A 24 -13.02 11.32 -5.10
N PHE A 25 -12.48 11.24 -3.87
CA PHE A 25 -12.01 10.00 -3.27
C PHE A 25 -13.15 9.00 -3.08
N MET A 26 -14.28 9.44 -2.53
CA MET A 26 -15.44 8.56 -2.32
C MET A 26 -16.02 8.05 -3.65
N ASP A 27 -16.00 8.86 -4.69
CA ASP A 27 -16.42 8.44 -6.03
C ASP A 27 -15.42 7.42 -6.62
N THR A 28 -14.12 7.70 -6.52
CA THR A 28 -13.04 6.79 -6.90
C THR A 28 -13.21 5.42 -6.25
N MET A 29 -13.39 5.39 -4.93
CA MET A 29 -13.59 4.17 -4.14
C MET A 29 -14.79 3.34 -4.63
N LYS A 30 -15.89 3.98 -5.04
CA LYS A 30 -17.03 3.27 -5.66
C LYS A 30 -16.66 2.68 -7.01
N LEU A 31 -15.93 3.44 -7.84
CA LEU A 31 -15.50 2.99 -9.17
C LEU A 31 -14.54 1.81 -9.08
N PHE A 32 -13.67 1.75 -8.06
CA PHE A 32 -12.80 0.60 -7.81
C PHE A 32 -13.57 -0.69 -7.53
N MET A 33 -14.78 -0.60 -6.98
CA MET A 33 -15.64 -1.78 -6.76
C MET A 33 -16.52 -2.11 -7.98
N ALA A 34 -16.80 -1.12 -8.84
CA ALA A 34 -17.72 -1.27 -9.97
C ALA A 34 -17.02 -1.66 -11.28
N ILE A 35 -15.82 -1.13 -11.52
CA ILE A 35 -15.04 -1.42 -12.72
C ILE A 35 -14.26 -2.71 -12.48
N LEU A 36 -14.54 -3.73 -13.29
CA LEU A 36 -13.82 -4.99 -13.24
C LEU A 36 -12.43 -4.85 -13.88
N ASP A 37 -11.47 -5.62 -13.35
CA ASP A 37 -10.12 -5.75 -13.88
C ASP A 37 -9.30 -4.42 -13.79
N ARG A 38 -8.37 -4.19 -14.72
CA ARG A 38 -7.48 -3.03 -14.69
C ARG A 38 -8.25 -1.72 -14.85
N ILE A 39 -8.06 -0.83 -13.88
CA ILE A 39 -8.62 0.52 -13.86
C ILE A 39 -7.57 1.52 -14.34
N ASN A 40 -7.98 2.46 -15.18
CA ASN A 40 -7.19 3.62 -15.57
C ASN A 40 -8.01 4.92 -15.45
N PHE A 41 -7.32 6.06 -15.47
CA PHE A 41 -7.95 7.36 -15.28
C PHE A 41 -9.00 7.70 -16.36
N LEU A 42 -8.84 7.23 -17.60
CA LEU A 42 -9.84 7.43 -18.65
C LEU A 42 -11.15 6.71 -18.31
N GLN A 43 -11.07 5.49 -17.77
CA GLN A 43 -12.25 4.77 -17.29
C GLN A 43 -12.89 5.49 -16.09
N LEU A 44 -12.09 6.00 -15.15
CA LEU A 44 -12.61 6.79 -14.03
C LEU A 44 -13.35 8.04 -14.52
N GLY A 45 -12.77 8.78 -15.47
CA GLY A 45 -13.42 9.95 -16.08
C GLY A 45 -14.65 9.61 -16.91
N ARG A 46 -14.74 8.40 -17.46
CA ARG A 46 -15.88 7.94 -18.28
C ARG A 46 -17.07 7.48 -17.43
N TYR A 47 -16.80 6.76 -16.35
CA TYR A 47 -17.84 6.13 -15.52
C TYR A 47 -18.13 6.87 -14.23
N GLY A 48 -17.24 7.79 -13.84
CA GLY A 48 -17.33 8.56 -12.62
C GLY A 48 -18.02 9.91 -12.77
N CYS A 49 -18.09 10.62 -11.65
CA CYS A 49 -18.72 11.95 -11.59
C CYS A 49 -17.79 13.11 -11.98
N PHE A 50 -16.48 12.85 -12.13
CA PHE A 50 -15.46 13.89 -12.31
C PHE A 50 -14.65 13.68 -13.59
N SER A 51 -13.90 14.70 -14.01
CA SER A 51 -12.99 14.59 -15.16
C SER A 51 -11.84 13.62 -14.87
N GLU A 52 -11.28 13.02 -15.91
CA GLU A 52 -10.05 12.21 -15.85
C GLU A 52 -8.93 12.93 -15.07
N GLN A 53 -8.70 14.21 -15.39
CA GLN A 53 -7.69 15.04 -14.73
C GLN A 53 -7.95 15.21 -13.22
N THR A 54 -9.22 15.28 -12.82
CA THR A 54 -9.58 15.38 -11.40
C THR A 54 -9.18 14.13 -10.62
N TYR A 55 -9.38 12.94 -11.20
CA TYR A 55 -8.91 11.69 -10.59
C TYR A 55 -7.39 11.62 -10.58
N ARG A 56 -6.72 12.02 -11.66
CA ARG A 56 -5.25 12.06 -11.72
C ARG A 56 -4.67 12.91 -10.60
N ASN A 57 -5.16 14.14 -10.44
CA ASN A 57 -4.72 15.06 -9.38
C ASN A 57 -4.97 14.50 -7.97
N LEU A 58 -6.02 13.69 -7.77
CA LEU A 58 -6.28 13.01 -6.50
C LEU A 58 -5.13 12.07 -6.14
N PHE A 59 -4.66 11.26 -7.09
CA PHE A 59 -3.59 10.28 -6.85
C PHE A 59 -2.18 10.88 -6.87
N GLU A 60 -2.00 12.05 -7.49
CA GLU A 60 -0.76 12.84 -7.40
C GLU A 60 -0.59 13.54 -6.04
N ASN A 61 -1.61 13.52 -5.17
CA ASN A 61 -1.52 14.12 -3.85
C ASN A 61 -0.66 13.28 -2.89
N GLU A 62 0.63 13.60 -2.81
CA GLU A 62 1.60 12.95 -1.92
C GLU A 62 1.37 13.21 -0.43
N THR A 63 0.55 14.20 -0.08
CA THR A 63 0.29 14.56 1.33
C THR A 63 -0.76 13.66 1.99
N PHE A 64 -1.49 12.86 1.20
CA PHE A 64 -2.51 11.97 1.75
C PHE A 64 -1.88 10.86 2.59
N ASN A 65 -2.25 10.79 3.87
CA ASN A 65 -1.71 9.82 4.81
C ASN A 65 -2.43 8.47 4.71
N TRP A 66 -2.08 7.69 3.67
CA TRP A 66 -2.61 6.34 3.43
C TRP A 66 -2.48 5.40 4.65
N PHE A 67 -1.40 5.53 5.40
CA PHE A 67 -1.15 4.70 6.57
C PHE A 67 -2.18 4.97 7.69
N ALA A 68 -2.48 6.24 7.97
CA ALA A 68 -3.50 6.60 8.97
C ALA A 68 -4.91 6.20 8.51
N PHE A 69 -5.20 6.38 7.21
CA PHE A 69 -6.46 5.95 6.62
C PHE A 69 -6.67 4.43 6.80
N ASN A 70 -5.70 3.61 6.39
CA ASN A 70 -5.79 2.16 6.51
C ASN A 70 -5.82 1.70 7.97
N ALA A 71 -5.01 2.30 8.85
CA ALA A 71 -5.00 1.99 10.29
C ALA A 71 -6.38 2.21 10.95
N SER A 72 -7.11 3.24 10.52
CA SER A 72 -8.46 3.57 11.00
C SER A 72 -9.52 2.55 10.58
N ILE A 73 -9.36 1.97 9.38
CA ILE A 73 -10.21 0.87 8.92
C ILE A 73 -9.86 -0.41 9.70
N ILE A 74 -8.57 -0.71 9.79
CA ILE A 74 -8.05 -1.90 10.50
C ILE A 74 -8.50 -1.92 11.95
N SER A 75 -8.44 -0.79 12.67
CA SER A 75 -8.78 -0.73 14.09
C SER A 75 -10.24 -1.07 14.39
N LYS A 76 -11.13 -0.97 13.39
CA LYS A 76 -12.55 -1.29 13.52
C LYS A 76 -12.87 -2.74 13.19
N HIS A 77 -12.10 -3.34 12.28
CA HIS A 77 -12.37 -4.68 11.75
C HIS A 77 -11.52 -5.75 12.42
N LEU A 78 -10.24 -5.48 12.64
CA LEU A 78 -9.33 -6.39 13.35
C LEU A 78 -9.50 -6.21 14.86
N THR A 79 -10.54 -6.85 15.42
CA THR A 79 -10.97 -6.69 16.81
C THR A 79 -10.23 -7.58 17.81
N GLY A 80 -9.46 -8.56 17.35
CA GLY A 80 -8.71 -9.48 18.18
C GLY A 80 -7.60 -8.78 18.97
N LYS A 81 -7.23 -9.38 20.11
CA LYS A 81 -6.21 -8.83 21.00
C LYS A 81 -4.80 -9.17 20.52
N ARG A 82 -4.61 -10.36 19.98
CA ARG A 82 -3.32 -10.83 19.48
C ARG A 82 -3.16 -10.41 18.01
N LYS A 83 -2.30 -9.42 17.79
CA LYS A 83 -1.96 -8.93 16.44
C LYS A 83 -0.49 -9.11 16.13
N ALA A 84 -0.17 -9.26 14.86
CA ALA A 84 1.20 -9.21 14.35
C ALA A 84 1.27 -8.34 13.10
N ILE A 85 2.44 -7.76 12.83
CA ILE A 85 2.72 -7.06 11.58
C ILE A 85 3.34 -8.06 10.61
N ALA A 86 2.74 -8.26 9.45
CA ALA A 86 3.32 -9.04 8.37
C ALA A 86 4.04 -8.11 7.40
N ILE A 87 5.27 -8.46 7.02
CA ILE A 87 5.99 -7.78 5.95
C ILE A 87 6.38 -8.78 4.87
N ALA A 88 6.10 -8.44 3.61
CA ALA A 88 6.43 -9.31 2.49
C ALA A 88 6.63 -8.48 1.21
N PRO A 89 7.75 -8.66 0.49
CA PRO A 89 7.88 -8.17 -0.87
C PRO A 89 6.97 -8.98 -1.80
N SER A 90 6.44 -8.34 -2.83
CA SER A 90 5.56 -8.97 -3.81
C SER A 90 5.85 -8.44 -5.20
N TYR A 91 6.16 -9.36 -6.11
CA TYR A 91 6.36 -9.07 -7.52
C TYR A 91 5.05 -8.68 -8.21
N ILE A 92 5.10 -7.64 -9.04
CA ILE A 92 4.00 -7.19 -9.89
C ILE A 92 4.48 -7.18 -11.35
N PRO A 93 3.84 -7.96 -12.25
CA PRO A 93 4.21 -7.96 -13.66
C PRO A 93 3.95 -6.60 -14.30
N LYS A 94 4.96 -6.07 -15.02
CA LYS A 94 4.86 -4.77 -15.71
C LYS A 94 5.59 -4.77 -17.05
N SER A 95 4.84 -4.52 -18.12
CA SER A 95 5.34 -4.54 -19.51
C SER A 95 5.66 -3.15 -20.11
N GLY A 96 5.83 -2.11 -19.29
CA GLY A 96 6.14 -0.74 -19.76
C GLY A 96 7.58 -0.30 -19.51
N HIS A 97 7.87 0.97 -19.84
CA HIS A 97 9.14 1.65 -19.55
C HIS A 97 8.97 3.00 -18.82
N LYS A 98 7.74 3.52 -18.73
CA LYS A 98 7.48 4.84 -18.13
C LYS A 98 7.31 4.83 -16.61
N THR A 99 7.07 3.65 -16.02
CA THR A 99 6.99 3.54 -14.56
C THR A 99 8.42 3.54 -14.00
N PRO A 100 8.74 4.39 -13.02
CA PRO A 100 10.04 4.35 -12.35
C PRO A 100 10.31 2.97 -11.76
N TRP A 101 11.60 2.65 -11.61
CA TRP A 101 12.09 1.48 -10.87
C TRP A 101 11.55 0.14 -11.38
N ILE A 102 11.34 0.03 -12.70
CA ILE A 102 11.16 -1.29 -13.33
C ILE A 102 12.51 -1.99 -13.31
N GLY A 103 12.57 -3.13 -12.62
CA GLY A 103 13.76 -3.94 -12.42
C GLY A 103 13.49 -5.42 -12.64
N TYR A 104 14.38 -6.28 -12.15
CA TYR A 104 14.18 -7.72 -12.07
C TYR A 104 14.03 -8.12 -10.61
N PHE A 105 12.90 -8.73 -10.27
CA PHE A 105 12.56 -9.12 -8.90
C PHE A 105 12.09 -10.57 -8.86
N TRP A 106 12.24 -11.22 -7.72
CA TRP A 106 11.88 -12.63 -7.55
C TRP A 106 10.36 -12.82 -7.65
N SER A 107 9.91 -13.67 -8.57
CA SER A 107 8.52 -14.08 -8.67
C SER A 107 8.37 -15.49 -8.07
N GLY A 108 7.74 -15.58 -6.90
CA GLY A 108 7.47 -16.86 -6.25
C GLY A 108 6.66 -17.82 -7.12
N CYS A 109 5.71 -17.31 -7.90
CA CYS A 109 4.91 -18.12 -8.83
C CYS A 109 5.73 -18.70 -9.99
N ALA A 110 6.74 -17.96 -10.47
CA ALA A 110 7.60 -18.42 -11.56
C ALA A 110 8.85 -19.16 -11.08
N GLY A 111 9.18 -19.08 -9.79
CA GLY A 111 10.43 -19.60 -9.22
C GLY A 111 11.69 -18.95 -9.82
N ASP A 112 11.58 -17.70 -10.27
CA ASP A 112 12.62 -17.02 -11.04
C ASP A 112 12.52 -15.49 -10.94
N TYR A 113 13.62 -14.79 -11.21
CA TYR A 113 13.64 -13.33 -11.32
C TYR A 113 13.00 -12.88 -12.63
N LYS A 114 11.93 -12.07 -12.52
CA LYS A 114 11.21 -11.55 -13.68
C LYS A 114 11.28 -10.04 -13.74
N ARG A 115 11.29 -9.52 -14.96
CA ARG A 115 11.19 -8.07 -15.19
C ARG A 115 9.82 -7.57 -14.71
N GLY A 116 9.80 -6.52 -13.91
CA GLY A 116 8.55 -5.94 -13.41
C GLY A 116 8.78 -4.92 -12.31
N LEU A 117 7.79 -4.80 -11.44
CA LEU A 117 7.86 -4.02 -10.22
C LEU A 117 7.87 -4.96 -9.02
N GLU A 118 8.25 -4.43 -7.87
CA GLU A 118 8.04 -5.08 -6.60
C GLU A 118 7.53 -4.04 -5.60
N ILE A 119 6.67 -4.47 -4.69
CA ILE A 119 6.24 -3.67 -3.55
C ILE A 119 6.58 -4.42 -2.26
N LEU A 120 7.09 -3.72 -1.26
CA LEU A 120 7.06 -4.22 0.11
C LEU A 120 5.68 -3.90 0.69
N GLY A 121 4.88 -4.94 0.91
CA GLY A 121 3.61 -4.84 1.60
C GLY A 121 3.78 -4.93 3.12
N ILE A 122 2.99 -4.16 3.85
CA ILE A 122 2.81 -4.27 5.30
C ILE A 122 1.35 -4.61 5.58
N GLY A 123 1.11 -5.73 6.24
CA GLY A 123 -0.20 -6.17 6.70
C GLY A 123 -0.28 -6.22 8.22
N VAL A 124 -1.51 -6.15 8.76
CA VAL A 124 -1.80 -6.47 10.15
C VAL A 124 -2.57 -7.78 10.17
N ILE A 125 -2.01 -8.77 10.86
CA ILE A 125 -2.66 -10.06 11.10
C ILE A 125 -3.38 -9.97 12.43
N ASP A 126 -4.66 -10.30 12.43
CA ASP A 126 -5.45 -10.63 13.61
C ASP A 126 -5.40 -12.15 13.83
N ILE A 127 -4.66 -12.57 14.85
CA ILE A 127 -4.41 -13.98 15.14
C ILE A 127 -5.65 -14.63 15.76
N ASP A 128 -6.46 -13.86 16.49
CA ASP A 128 -7.63 -14.38 17.18
C ASP A 128 -8.76 -14.67 16.18
N ASN A 129 -8.94 -13.78 15.20
CA ASN A 129 -10.01 -13.89 14.21
C ASN A 129 -9.56 -14.53 12.89
N HIS A 130 -8.28 -14.85 12.74
CA HIS A 130 -7.69 -15.39 11.49
C HIS A 130 -7.88 -14.46 10.28
N GLU A 131 -7.81 -13.16 10.50
CA GLU A 131 -7.97 -12.14 9.47
C GLU A 131 -6.66 -11.38 9.22
N CYS A 132 -6.53 -10.79 8.03
CA CYS A 132 -5.40 -9.94 7.70
C CYS A 132 -5.84 -8.79 6.80
N MET A 133 -5.32 -7.59 7.07
CA MET A 133 -5.61 -6.40 6.28
C MET A 133 -4.34 -5.62 5.96
N THR A 134 -4.28 -5.04 4.77
CA THR A 134 -3.14 -4.23 4.33
C THR A 134 -3.11 -2.88 5.04
N LEU A 135 -1.98 -2.58 5.68
CA LEU A 135 -1.72 -1.31 6.37
C LEU A 135 -1.02 -0.29 5.47
N GLY A 136 -0.06 -0.75 4.66
CA GLY A 136 0.70 0.12 3.78
C GLY A 136 1.57 -0.65 2.81
N SER A 137 2.19 0.07 1.89
CA SER A 137 3.21 -0.48 1.01
C SER A 137 4.18 0.61 0.53
N ILE A 138 5.33 0.18 0.02
CA ILE A 138 6.26 1.02 -0.72
C ILE A 138 6.75 0.26 -1.96
N GLN A 139 6.89 0.96 -3.08
CA GLN A 139 7.51 0.38 -4.26
C GLN A 139 9.01 0.19 -4.01
N THR A 140 9.54 -0.98 -4.34
CA THR A 140 10.98 -1.26 -4.31
C THR A 140 11.67 -0.51 -5.45
N SER A 141 12.75 0.20 -5.15
CA SER A 141 13.62 0.78 -6.18
C SER A 141 14.37 -0.30 -6.97
N ASP A 142 14.72 -0.04 -8.23
CA ASP A 142 15.50 -0.98 -9.03
C ASP A 142 16.96 -1.05 -8.54
N CYS A 143 17.66 -2.13 -8.92
CA CYS A 143 19.04 -2.38 -8.48
C CYS A 143 19.99 -1.20 -8.75
N LYS A 144 19.92 -0.58 -9.93
CA LYS A 144 20.80 0.54 -10.28
C LYS A 144 20.54 1.75 -9.38
N THR A 145 19.27 2.05 -9.09
CA THR A 145 18.91 3.13 -8.17
C THR A 145 19.41 2.84 -6.75
N LEU A 146 19.24 1.60 -6.27
CA LEU A 146 19.72 1.18 -4.95
C LEU A 146 21.25 1.23 -4.83
N ASP A 147 21.97 0.75 -5.85
CA ASP A 147 23.44 0.79 -5.91
C ASP A 147 23.96 2.24 -5.85
N ASN A 148 23.32 3.16 -6.58
CA ASN A 148 23.66 4.59 -6.54
C ASN A 148 23.41 5.22 -5.16
N MET A 149 22.52 4.65 -4.36
CA MET A 149 22.27 5.06 -2.98
C MET A 149 23.18 4.34 -1.97
N GLY A 150 24.02 3.40 -2.42
CA GLY A 150 24.82 2.53 -1.55
C GLY A 150 23.95 1.63 -0.66
N LYS A 151 22.77 1.22 -1.14
CA LYS A 151 21.82 0.38 -0.42
C LYS A 151 21.58 -0.93 -1.15
N ASN A 152 21.36 -2.01 -0.42
CA ASN A 152 20.73 -3.22 -0.98
C ASN A 152 19.21 -3.24 -0.68
N LEU A 153 18.52 -4.31 -1.08
CA LEU A 153 17.08 -4.48 -0.83
C LEU A 153 16.73 -4.48 0.66
N VAL A 154 17.53 -5.15 1.49
CA VAL A 154 17.32 -5.20 2.94
C VAL A 154 17.47 -3.82 3.56
N ASP A 155 18.46 -3.02 3.13
CA ASP A 155 18.64 -1.65 3.60
C ASP A 155 17.46 -0.76 3.20
N TRP A 156 16.94 -0.94 1.97
CA TRP A 156 15.75 -0.23 1.48
C TRP A 156 14.53 -0.52 2.34
N TYR A 157 14.22 -1.81 2.55
CA TYR A 157 13.09 -2.22 3.37
C TYR A 157 13.24 -1.79 4.83
N SER A 158 14.42 -2.02 5.43
CA SER A 158 14.69 -1.64 6.82
C SER A 158 14.56 -0.13 7.02
N SER A 159 15.09 0.68 6.09
CA SER A 159 14.93 2.14 6.12
C SER A 159 13.46 2.54 6.14
N TYR A 160 12.62 1.91 5.32
CA TYR A 160 11.19 2.19 5.27
C TYR A 160 10.49 1.75 6.56
N LEU A 161 10.77 0.56 7.08
CA LEU A 161 10.16 0.04 8.30
C LEU A 161 10.54 0.88 9.51
N ILE A 162 11.82 1.27 9.64
CA ILE A 162 12.30 2.19 10.67
C ILE A 162 11.57 3.53 10.60
N SER A 163 11.33 4.07 9.39
CA SER A 163 10.56 5.31 9.21
C SER A 163 9.11 5.23 9.70
N LYS A 164 8.57 4.01 9.87
CA LYS A 164 7.21 3.75 10.36
C LYS A 164 7.19 3.08 11.74
N LYS A 165 8.34 2.88 12.37
CA LYS A 165 8.51 2.08 13.60
C LYS A 165 7.47 2.41 14.66
N ASP A 166 7.34 3.68 15.05
CA ASP A 166 6.43 4.07 16.14
C ASP A 166 4.97 3.75 15.81
N LYS A 167 4.58 3.89 14.53
CA LYS A 167 3.23 3.57 14.05
C LYS A 167 2.98 2.07 13.95
N LEU A 168 4.00 1.27 13.67
CA LEU A 168 3.90 -0.18 13.64
C LEU A 168 3.83 -0.72 15.07
N GLN A 169 4.70 -0.24 15.96
CA GLN A 169 4.77 -0.66 17.35
C GLN A 169 3.55 -0.26 18.18
N SER A 170 2.81 0.77 17.77
CA SER A 170 1.52 1.10 18.37
C SER A 170 0.42 0.10 18.04
N ILE A 171 0.56 -0.69 16.96
CA ILE A 171 -0.36 -1.75 16.55
C ILE A 171 0.08 -3.10 17.13
N SER A 172 1.35 -3.48 16.92
CA SER A 172 1.94 -4.68 17.49
C SER A 172 3.47 -4.59 17.54
N ARG A 173 4.06 -5.20 18.56
CA ARG A 173 5.52 -5.37 18.68
C ARG A 173 6.02 -6.65 18.01
N THR A 174 5.12 -7.51 17.55
CA THR A 174 5.46 -8.75 16.86
C THR A 174 5.47 -8.49 15.36
N VAL A 175 6.62 -8.70 14.72
CA VAL A 175 6.76 -8.65 13.27
C VAL A 175 7.01 -10.07 12.76
N VAL A 176 6.35 -10.42 11.67
CA VAL A 176 6.50 -11.69 10.94
C VAL A 176 6.96 -11.35 9.53
N ALA A 177 8.05 -11.98 9.12
CA ALA A 177 8.70 -11.77 7.83
C ALA A 177 9.24 -13.10 7.31
N ASP A 178 9.46 -13.18 6.01
CA ASP A 178 10.18 -14.30 5.41
C ASP A 178 11.63 -14.38 5.91
N ALA A 179 12.24 -15.57 5.86
CA ALA A 179 13.63 -15.81 6.24
C ALA A 179 14.62 -14.92 5.45
N PHE A 180 14.25 -14.43 4.26
CA PHE A 180 15.00 -13.40 3.54
C PHE A 180 15.41 -12.21 4.43
N PHE A 181 14.60 -11.85 5.42
CA PHE A 181 14.85 -10.76 6.35
C PHE A 181 15.75 -11.13 7.54
N HIS A 182 16.39 -12.31 7.56
CA HIS A 182 17.17 -12.75 8.72
C HIS A 182 18.33 -11.82 9.12
N ASN A 183 18.84 -11.03 8.18
CA ASN A 183 19.89 -10.02 8.39
C ASN A 183 19.33 -8.58 8.46
N ALA A 184 18.02 -8.41 8.41
CA ALA A 184 17.38 -7.09 8.43
C ALA A 184 17.27 -6.57 9.87
N TYR A 185 17.59 -5.30 10.06
CA TYR A 185 17.25 -4.59 11.30
C TYR A 185 15.81 -4.08 11.17
N VAL A 186 14.87 -4.86 11.69
CA VAL A 186 13.42 -4.55 11.65
C VAL A 186 12.93 -4.06 13.01
#